data_AF-A0A0A0NTJ4-F1
#
_entry.id   AF-A0A0A0NTJ4-F1
#
_cell.length_a   1.000
_cell.length_b   1.000
_cell.length_c   1.000
_cell.angle_alpha   90.00
_cell.angle_beta   90.00
_cell.angle_gamma   90.00
#
_symmetry.space_group_name_H-M   'P 1'
#
loop_
_entity.id
_entity.type
_entity.pdbx_description
1 polymer ?
#
loop_
_entity_poly.entity_id
_entity_poly.type
_entity_poly.pdbx_seq_one_letter_code
_entity_poly.pdbx_strand_id
1 'polypeptide(L)'
;MTRHGSRRLTALLACTAALTGAALSTAGAAQAAAPATAPTATTCTDPKTGVPLTATIEGDKNANAIWGTPGSVVNAFSGDDWVFSDLISTSAVVCLGDGSDNFNPSDPANVSVGTYFGVSGQNGNDNITGGTGNDYLFGDSPDNASHSGNDTLIGGPGYDVANGGPGIDRCDAEVEINCEL
;
A
#
# COMPACT_ATOMS: atom_id res chain seq x y z
N MET A 1 52.98 -4.73 -50.00
CA MET A 1 52.59 -3.68 -50.98
C MET A 1 51.13 -3.97 -51.31
N THR A 2 50.13 -3.20 -50.87
CA THR A 2 49.74 -1.90 -51.47
C THR A 2 48.73 -1.14 -50.58
N ARG A 3 49.15 0.07 -50.19
CA ARG A 3 48.45 1.36 -50.00
C ARG A 3 46.92 1.40 -49.76
N HIS A 4 46.56 1.86 -48.56
CA HIS A 4 45.41 2.74 -48.32
C HIS A 4 45.69 4.15 -48.84
N GLY A 5 44.69 4.81 -49.46
CA GLY A 5 44.67 6.27 -49.59
C GLY A 5 43.95 6.82 -50.82
N SER A 6 42.75 7.36 -50.63
CA SER A 6 42.09 8.30 -51.55
C SER A 6 41.18 9.20 -50.70
N ARG A 7 41.66 10.38 -50.27
CA ARG A 7 41.75 11.69 -50.94
C ARG A 7 40.44 12.51 -50.86
N ARG A 8 40.60 13.63 -50.15
CA ARG A 8 39.69 14.75 -49.91
C ARG A 8 39.12 15.32 -51.21
N LEU A 9 37.85 15.72 -51.19
CA LEU A 9 37.30 16.72 -52.11
C LEU A 9 36.81 17.92 -51.30
N THR A 10 37.28 19.10 -51.68
CA THR A 10 36.99 20.39 -51.06
C THR A 10 36.16 21.24 -52.02
N ALA A 11 35.16 21.93 -51.46
CA ALA A 11 34.54 23.19 -51.88
C ALA A 11 33.82 23.31 -53.23
N LEU A 12 32.56 23.79 -53.16
CA LEU A 12 32.17 24.95 -53.95
C LEU A 12 31.16 25.83 -53.18
N LEU A 13 31.46 27.12 -53.17
CA LEU A 13 30.78 28.23 -52.52
C LEU A 13 29.88 28.91 -53.57
N ALA A 14 28.62 29.24 -53.26
CA ALA A 14 27.96 30.41 -53.87
C ALA A 14 26.71 30.86 -53.08
N CYS A 15 26.74 32.16 -52.80
CA CYS A 15 25.82 33.02 -52.08
C CYS A 15 24.54 33.33 -52.87
N THR A 16 23.40 33.58 -52.21
CA THR A 16 22.49 34.70 -52.56
C THR A 16 21.64 35.09 -51.33
N ALA A 17 21.53 36.40 -51.12
CA ALA A 17 20.84 37.05 -50.02
C ALA A 17 19.34 37.24 -50.32
N ALA A 18 18.50 37.37 -49.29
CA ALA A 18 17.85 38.65 -48.94
C ALA A 18 16.66 38.53 -47.96
N LEU A 19 16.42 39.66 -47.28
CA LEU A 19 15.17 40.20 -46.72
C LEU A 19 14.71 39.81 -45.30
N THR A 20 15.07 40.72 -44.38
CA THR A 20 14.18 41.45 -43.45
C THR A 20 12.98 40.72 -42.84
N GLY A 21 13.04 40.49 -41.53
CA GLY A 21 11.86 40.23 -40.71
C GLY A 21 12.19 40.48 -39.24
N ALA A 22 11.78 41.64 -38.72
CA ALA A 22 11.70 41.86 -37.28
C ALA A 22 10.59 40.97 -36.72
N ALA A 23 10.90 40.14 -35.72
CA ALA A 23 9.89 39.44 -34.93
C ALA A 23 10.23 39.60 -33.44
N LEU A 24 9.28 40.19 -32.75
CA LEU A 24 9.18 40.50 -31.33
C LEU A 24 9.81 39.44 -30.41
N SER A 25 10.55 39.94 -29.42
CA SER A 25 10.79 39.25 -28.16
C SER A 25 9.46 38.97 -27.47
N THR A 26 8.94 37.74 -27.56
CA THR A 26 8.04 37.25 -26.52
C THR A 26 8.95 36.74 -25.40
N ALA A 27 9.10 37.56 -24.36
CA ALA A 27 9.47 37.03 -23.06
C ALA A 27 8.47 35.91 -22.76
N GLY A 28 8.91 34.65 -22.87
CA GLY A 28 8.16 33.53 -22.34
C GLY A 28 7.97 33.83 -20.87
N ALA A 29 6.73 34.11 -20.46
CA ALA A 29 6.39 34.08 -19.06
C ALA A 29 6.86 32.72 -18.55
N ALA A 30 7.90 32.70 -17.71
CA ALA A 30 8.24 31.52 -16.96
C ALA A 30 6.97 31.17 -16.20
N GLN A 31 6.25 30.14 -16.65
CA GLN A 31 5.18 29.53 -15.89
C GLN A 31 5.89 29.08 -14.61
N ALA A 32 5.72 29.84 -13.54
CA ALA A 32 6.19 29.42 -12.23
C ALA A 32 5.60 28.03 -12.02
N ALA A 33 6.46 27.01 -11.98
CA ALA A 33 6.04 25.68 -11.61
C ALA A 33 5.28 25.85 -10.30
N ALA A 34 4.00 25.49 -10.28
CA ALA A 34 3.24 25.44 -9.05
C ALA A 34 4.08 24.64 -8.04
N PRO A 35 4.20 25.09 -6.79
CA PRO A 35 4.98 24.36 -5.79
C PRO A 35 4.45 22.93 -5.80
N ALA A 36 5.34 21.96 -6.01
CA ALA A 36 4.99 20.56 -5.91
C ALA A 36 4.34 20.38 -4.54
N THR A 37 3.04 20.11 -4.52
CA THR A 37 2.32 19.78 -3.29
C THR A 37 3.06 18.62 -2.65
N ALA A 38 3.44 18.78 -1.38
CA ALA A 38 4.07 17.70 -0.63
C ALA A 38 3.22 16.42 -0.80
N PRO A 39 3.83 15.24 -0.98
CA PRO A 39 3.08 14.01 -1.10
C PRO A 39 2.13 13.91 0.09
N THR A 40 0.86 13.62 -0.19
CA THR A 40 -0.13 13.38 0.85
C THR A 40 0.32 12.16 1.63
N ALA A 41 0.39 12.27 2.96
CA ALA A 41 0.82 11.16 3.79
C ALA A 41 -0.13 9.99 3.62
N THR A 42 0.42 8.80 3.37
CA THR A 42 -0.35 7.56 3.31
C THR A 42 -0.97 7.29 4.68
N THR A 43 -2.22 6.86 4.70
CA THR A 43 -2.97 6.58 5.93
C THR A 43 -3.52 5.18 5.94
N CYS A 44 -3.72 4.62 7.13
CA CYS A 44 -4.48 3.40 7.37
C CYS A 44 -5.52 3.68 8.47
N THR A 45 -6.77 3.29 8.25
CA THR A 45 -7.85 3.52 9.19
C THR A 45 -7.91 2.39 10.20
N ASP A 46 -7.89 2.73 11.48
CA ASP A 46 -8.02 1.75 12.55
C ASP A 46 -9.45 1.18 12.59
N PRO A 47 -9.65 -0.14 12.40
CA PRO A 47 -10.98 -0.75 12.40
C PRO A 47 -11.68 -0.68 13.76
N LYS A 48 -10.94 -0.51 14.87
CA LYS A 48 -11.52 -0.33 16.20
C LYS A 48 -12.15 1.04 16.39
N THR A 49 -11.46 2.08 15.95
CA THR A 49 -11.82 3.47 16.27
C THR A 49 -12.40 4.25 15.10
N GLY A 50 -12.22 3.76 13.86
CA GLY A 50 -12.56 4.46 12.63
C GLY A 50 -11.66 5.66 12.33
N VAL A 51 -10.57 5.85 13.08
CA VAL A 51 -9.67 7.00 12.92
C VAL A 51 -8.58 6.68 11.89
N PRO A 52 -8.35 7.54 10.88
CA PRO A 52 -7.21 7.40 9.98
C PRO A 52 -5.91 7.76 10.71
N LEU A 53 -4.93 6.87 10.63
CA LEU A 53 -3.60 7.02 11.20
C LEU A 53 -2.58 7.13 10.07
N THR A 54 -1.54 7.96 10.25
CA THR A 54 -0.44 8.03 9.27
C THR A 54 0.36 6.74 9.27
N ALA A 55 0.57 6.16 8.09
CA ALA A 55 1.39 4.97 7.93
C ALA A 55 2.84 5.26 8.34
N THR A 56 3.39 4.36 9.15
CA THR A 56 4.80 4.36 9.57
C THR A 56 5.64 3.41 8.72
N ILE A 57 4.98 2.44 8.10
CA ILE A 57 5.55 1.44 7.19
C ILE A 57 4.61 1.37 6.00
N GLU A 58 5.20 1.46 4.81
CA GLU A 58 4.48 1.48 3.54
C GLU A 58 5.05 0.37 2.64
N GLY A 59 4.16 -0.40 2.04
CA GLY A 59 4.46 -1.32 0.93
C GLY A 59 4.49 -0.59 -0.41
N ASP A 60 4.27 -1.34 -1.48
CA ASP A 60 4.02 -0.85 -2.82
C ASP A 60 2.86 -1.62 -3.49
N LYS A 61 2.65 -1.48 -4.80
CA LYS A 61 1.51 -2.13 -5.47
C LYS A 61 1.80 -3.57 -5.92
N ASN A 62 2.89 -4.16 -5.46
CA ASN A 62 3.28 -5.53 -5.76
C ASN A 62 3.26 -6.33 -4.46
N ALA A 63 3.27 -7.66 -4.58
CA ALA A 63 3.46 -8.56 -3.45
C ALA A 63 4.71 -8.19 -2.62
N ASN A 64 4.51 -7.93 -1.33
CA ASN A 64 5.53 -7.52 -0.39
C ASN A 64 5.64 -8.51 0.78
N ALA A 65 6.82 -8.53 1.39
CA ALA A 65 7.03 -9.16 2.69
C ALA A 65 7.40 -8.06 3.69
N ILE A 66 6.43 -7.65 4.51
CA ILE A 66 6.54 -6.51 5.42
C ILE A 66 6.75 -7.02 6.84
N TRP A 67 7.71 -6.41 7.53
CA TRP A 67 8.00 -6.70 8.93
C TRP A 67 7.58 -5.49 9.79
N GLY A 68 6.49 -5.66 10.54
CA GLY A 68 5.99 -4.68 11.50
C GLY A 68 6.87 -4.58 12.74
N THR A 69 7.04 -3.35 13.23
CA THR A 69 7.69 -3.05 14.51
C THR A 69 6.65 -2.62 15.55
N PRO A 70 6.90 -2.77 16.87
CA PRO A 70 5.92 -2.42 17.90
C PRO A 70 5.30 -1.03 17.69
N GLY A 71 3.98 -0.99 17.51
CA GLY A 71 3.22 0.25 17.40
C GLY A 71 3.12 0.78 15.98
N SER A 72 3.60 0.00 15.01
CA SER A 72 3.54 0.40 13.61
C SER A 72 2.10 0.52 13.10
N VAL A 73 1.92 1.50 12.24
CA VAL A 73 0.80 1.60 11.31
C VAL A 73 1.35 1.17 9.95
N VAL A 74 0.79 0.09 9.38
CA VAL A 74 1.22 -0.50 8.11
C VAL A 74 0.15 -0.22 7.04
N ASN A 75 0.57 0.22 5.87
CA ASN A 75 -0.26 0.22 4.67
C ASN A 75 0.50 -0.51 3.56
N ALA A 76 0.03 -1.69 3.16
CA ALA A 76 0.69 -2.53 2.15
C ALA A 76 0.25 -2.20 0.72
N PHE A 77 -0.84 -1.43 0.54
CA PHE A 77 -1.43 -0.98 -0.72
C PHE A 77 -2.11 -2.05 -1.56
N SER A 78 -1.38 -2.76 -2.42
CA SER A 78 -1.96 -3.72 -3.35
C SER A 78 -0.96 -4.81 -3.67
N GLY A 79 -1.44 -5.95 -4.17
CA GLY A 79 -0.64 -7.15 -4.38
C GLY A 79 -0.83 -8.12 -3.23
N ASP A 80 -0.41 -9.37 -3.43
CA ASP A 80 -0.57 -10.42 -2.42
C ASP A 80 0.54 -10.30 -1.37
N ASP A 81 0.23 -9.68 -0.25
CA ASP A 81 1.17 -9.23 0.76
C ASP A 81 1.26 -10.17 1.95
N TRP A 82 2.47 -10.27 2.51
CA TRP A 82 2.78 -11.01 3.71
C TRP A 82 3.24 -10.03 4.79
N VAL A 83 2.37 -9.75 5.76
CA VAL A 83 2.68 -8.87 6.88
C VAL A 83 2.94 -9.69 8.13
N PHE A 84 4.20 -9.70 8.54
CA PHE A 84 4.67 -10.31 9.77
C PHE A 84 4.84 -9.27 10.84
N SER A 85 4.59 -9.66 12.09
CA SER A 85 4.66 -8.75 13.22
C SER A 85 5.47 -9.30 14.38
N ASP A 86 6.47 -8.54 14.81
CA ASP A 86 7.18 -8.68 16.09
C ASP A 86 6.58 -7.68 17.12
N LEU A 87 5.24 -7.68 17.23
CA LEU A 87 4.45 -6.62 17.89
C LEU A 87 4.15 -6.88 19.37
N ILE A 88 5.07 -7.50 20.09
CA ILE A 88 4.80 -8.09 21.42
C ILE A 88 4.66 -7.08 22.59
N SER A 89 4.45 -5.79 22.33
CA SER A 89 4.32 -4.79 23.41
C SER A 89 3.28 -3.67 23.21
N THR A 90 2.72 -3.49 22.02
CA THR A 90 1.82 -2.36 21.73
C THR A 90 0.82 -2.72 20.64
N SER A 91 -0.34 -2.06 20.64
CA SER A 91 -1.30 -2.16 19.55
C SER A 91 -0.71 -1.75 18.21
N ALA A 92 -1.17 -2.37 17.13
CA ALA A 92 -0.81 -1.97 15.76
C ALA A 92 -2.02 -1.95 14.86
N VAL A 93 -1.89 -1.20 13.77
CA VAL A 93 -2.94 -1.04 12.77
C VAL A 93 -2.37 -1.39 11.39
N VAL A 94 -3.04 -2.28 10.67
CA VAL A 94 -2.55 -2.85 9.41
C VAL A 94 -3.65 -2.79 8.36
N CYS A 95 -3.36 -2.13 7.24
CA CYS A 95 -4.17 -2.16 6.03
C CYS A 95 -3.40 -2.98 5.00
N LEU A 96 -3.94 -4.13 4.62
CA LEU A 96 -3.32 -5.03 3.66
C LEU A 96 -3.57 -4.52 2.23
N GLY A 97 -4.84 -4.28 1.87
CA GLY A 97 -5.18 -3.58 0.63
C GLY A 97 -5.80 -4.50 -0.40
N ASP A 98 -5.62 -4.19 -1.68
CA ASP A 98 -6.14 -5.06 -2.74
C ASP A 98 -5.19 -6.24 -2.94
N GLY A 99 -5.60 -7.47 -2.67
CA GLY A 99 -4.71 -8.63 -2.75
C GLY A 99 -5.26 -9.84 -2.02
N SER A 100 -4.68 -11.02 -2.22
CA SER A 100 -4.92 -12.14 -1.31
C SER A 100 -3.81 -12.18 -0.26
N ASP A 101 -4.08 -11.54 0.87
CA ASP A 101 -3.06 -11.15 1.82
C ASP A 101 -2.95 -12.13 3.00
N ASN A 102 -1.83 -12.03 3.71
CA ASN A 102 -1.54 -12.86 4.86
C ASN A 102 -1.02 -11.98 5.99
N PHE A 103 -1.79 -11.92 7.07
CA PHE A 103 -1.37 -11.33 8.32
C PHE A 103 -1.25 -12.40 9.40
N ASN A 104 -0.05 -12.59 9.94
CA ASN A 104 0.20 -13.55 11.00
C ASN A 104 1.21 -12.98 12.02
N PRO A 105 0.79 -12.68 13.26
CA PRO A 105 1.68 -12.25 14.31
C PRO A 105 2.51 -13.43 14.82
N SER A 106 3.81 -13.19 14.98
CA SER A 106 4.79 -14.25 15.27
C SER A 106 4.68 -14.92 16.65
N ASP A 107 3.91 -14.35 17.59
CA ASP A 107 3.67 -14.95 18.91
C ASP A 107 2.20 -14.75 19.36
N PRO A 108 1.31 -15.74 19.16
CA PRO A 108 -0.08 -15.69 19.61
C PRO A 108 -0.25 -15.99 21.11
N ALA A 109 0.82 -16.10 21.91
CA ALA A 109 0.76 -16.59 23.29
C ALA A 109 1.45 -15.71 24.35
N ASN A 110 2.33 -14.76 23.99
CA ASN A 110 3.00 -13.87 24.96
C ASN A 110 2.95 -12.38 24.57
N VAL A 111 1.78 -11.74 24.64
CA VAL A 111 1.67 -10.27 24.55
C VAL A 111 0.99 -9.67 25.79
N SER A 112 1.45 -8.47 26.15
CA SER A 112 1.00 -7.72 27.33
C SER A 112 -0.51 -7.47 27.32
N VAL A 113 -1.18 -7.77 28.44
CA VAL A 113 -2.60 -7.50 28.65
C VAL A 113 -2.97 -6.06 28.27
N GLY A 114 -3.97 -5.89 27.40
CA GLY A 114 -4.50 -4.59 26.97
C GLY A 114 -4.07 -4.09 25.58
N THR A 115 -3.36 -4.90 24.79
CA THR A 115 -3.07 -4.62 23.37
C THR A 115 -4.17 -5.12 22.44
N TYR A 116 -4.10 -4.69 21.17
CA TYR A 116 -4.91 -5.26 20.08
C TYR A 116 -4.24 -5.06 18.71
N PHE A 117 -4.59 -5.90 17.74
CA PHE A 117 -4.37 -5.68 16.33
C PHE A 117 -5.64 -5.16 15.67
N GLY A 118 -5.54 -4.04 14.97
CA GLY A 118 -6.58 -3.57 14.06
C GLY A 118 -6.16 -3.88 12.63
N VAL A 119 -6.72 -4.92 12.03
CA VAL A 119 -6.34 -5.38 10.70
C VAL A 119 -7.51 -5.23 9.74
N SER A 120 -7.24 -4.68 8.56
CA SER A 120 -8.19 -4.61 7.45
C SER A 120 -7.57 -5.22 6.21
N GLY A 121 -8.18 -6.31 5.75
CA GLY A 121 -7.87 -6.99 4.49
C GLY A 121 -8.12 -6.07 3.31
N GLN A 122 -9.34 -5.56 3.19
CA GLN A 122 -9.88 -4.98 1.96
C GLN A 122 -10.05 -6.09 0.90
N ASN A 123 -9.91 -5.77 -0.38
CA ASN A 123 -10.40 -6.65 -1.44
C ASN A 123 -9.48 -7.86 -1.63
N GLY A 124 -10.05 -9.05 -1.56
CA GLY A 124 -9.40 -10.30 -1.98
C GLY A 124 -9.54 -11.37 -0.90
N ASN A 125 -8.89 -12.53 -1.07
CA ASN A 125 -9.05 -13.63 -0.12
C ASN A 125 -7.95 -13.57 0.93
N ASP A 126 -8.26 -13.01 2.08
CA ASP A 126 -7.28 -12.71 3.12
C ASP A 126 -7.23 -13.77 4.20
N ASN A 127 -6.02 -14.01 4.70
CA ASN A 127 -5.77 -14.88 5.85
C ASN A 127 -5.24 -14.04 6.98
N ILE A 128 -6.12 -13.67 7.91
CA ILE A 128 -5.83 -12.74 9.00
C ILE A 128 -5.92 -13.50 10.31
N THR A 129 -4.79 -13.67 10.97
CA THR A 129 -4.72 -14.21 12.33
C THR A 129 -4.36 -13.09 13.28
N GLY A 130 -5.18 -12.87 14.30
CA GLY A 130 -4.86 -12.04 15.46
C GLY A 130 -3.85 -12.72 16.38
N GLY A 131 -3.66 -12.16 17.56
CA GLY A 131 -2.78 -12.73 18.59
C GLY A 131 -3.48 -12.73 19.92
N THR A 132 -2.75 -12.51 21.01
CA THR A 132 -3.41 -12.22 22.29
C THR A 132 -3.84 -10.76 22.34
N GLY A 133 -5.05 -10.48 22.78
CA GLY A 133 -5.54 -9.11 22.85
C GLY A 133 -7.04 -9.05 22.59
N ASN A 134 -7.56 -7.85 22.42
CA ASN A 134 -8.94 -7.70 21.94
C ASN A 134 -8.87 -7.17 20.51
N ASP A 135 -8.67 -8.08 19.56
CA ASP A 135 -8.34 -7.78 18.18
C ASP A 135 -9.58 -7.41 17.35
N TYR A 136 -9.36 -6.63 16.29
CA TYR A 136 -10.38 -6.15 15.37
C TYR A 136 -9.94 -6.53 13.96
N LEU A 137 -10.50 -7.60 13.45
CA LEU A 137 -10.13 -8.23 12.19
C LEU A 137 -11.24 -8.03 11.17
N PHE A 138 -10.97 -7.27 10.13
CA PHE A 138 -11.92 -7.00 9.06
C PHE A 138 -11.35 -7.63 7.79
N GLY A 139 -12.08 -8.54 7.18
CA GLY A 139 -11.75 -9.11 5.87
C GLY A 139 -11.92 -8.03 4.83
N ASP A 140 -13.13 -7.85 4.34
CA ASP A 140 -13.42 -6.90 3.28
C ASP A 140 -13.93 -5.53 3.75
N SER A 141 -13.77 -4.53 2.86
CA SER A 141 -14.39 -3.22 3.07
C SER A 141 -15.89 -3.28 2.75
N PRO A 142 -16.77 -2.79 3.64
CA PRO A 142 -18.23 -2.82 3.41
C PRO A 142 -18.68 -1.92 2.24
N ASP A 143 -17.82 -1.01 1.78
CA ASP A 143 -18.17 0.02 0.81
C ASP A 143 -18.12 -0.46 -0.66
N ASN A 144 -17.53 -1.63 -0.94
CA ASN A 144 -17.27 -2.10 -2.30
C ASN A 144 -17.69 -3.55 -2.56
N ALA A 145 -18.99 -3.84 -2.44
CA ALA A 145 -19.59 -5.17 -2.64
C ALA A 145 -19.36 -5.86 -4.02
N SER A 146 -18.65 -5.23 -4.96
CA SER A 146 -18.25 -5.84 -6.25
C SER A 146 -16.93 -6.61 -6.19
N HIS A 147 -16.22 -6.54 -5.07
CA HIS A 147 -15.04 -7.33 -4.78
C HIS A 147 -15.32 -8.01 -3.44
N SER A 148 -15.67 -9.30 -3.51
CA SER A 148 -15.95 -10.12 -2.35
C SER A 148 -14.86 -11.18 -2.27
N GLY A 149 -14.02 -11.05 -1.24
CA GLY A 149 -13.12 -12.06 -0.72
C GLY A 149 -13.87 -13.22 -0.09
N ASN A 150 -13.15 -14.31 0.08
CA ASN A 150 -13.51 -15.36 1.02
C ASN A 150 -12.40 -15.39 2.06
N ASP A 151 -12.64 -14.73 3.17
CA ASP A 151 -11.62 -14.45 4.16
C ASP A 151 -11.56 -15.52 5.23
N THR A 152 -10.38 -15.68 5.83
CA THR A 152 -10.20 -16.47 7.06
C THR A 152 -9.69 -15.56 8.16
N LEU A 153 -10.54 -15.34 9.17
CA LEU A 153 -10.29 -14.42 10.28
C LEU A 153 -10.23 -15.21 11.59
N ILE A 154 -9.08 -15.22 12.27
CA ILE A 154 -8.89 -15.96 13.53
C ILE A 154 -8.49 -14.96 14.60
N GLY A 155 -9.34 -14.74 15.61
CA GLY A 155 -9.09 -13.78 16.70
C GLY A 155 -7.89 -14.16 17.56
N GLY A 156 -7.87 -15.41 18.04
CA GLY A 156 -6.88 -15.86 19.01
C GLY A 156 -7.37 -15.68 20.45
N PRO A 157 -6.46 -15.58 21.44
CA PRO A 157 -6.88 -15.39 22.82
C PRO A 157 -7.30 -13.95 23.14
N GLY A 158 -8.55 -13.76 23.54
CA GLY A 158 -9.01 -12.55 24.23
C GLY A 158 -10.47 -12.25 23.95
N TYR A 159 -10.80 -11.01 23.60
CA TYR A 159 -12.16 -10.67 23.17
C TYR A 159 -12.08 -9.98 21.81
N ASP A 160 -12.23 -10.78 20.78
CA ASP A 160 -11.96 -10.41 19.41
C ASP A 160 -13.24 -10.14 18.63
N VAL A 161 -13.13 -9.25 17.66
CA VAL A 161 -14.20 -8.92 16.72
C VAL A 161 -13.70 -9.24 15.31
N ALA A 162 -14.35 -10.21 14.67
CA ALA A 162 -14.14 -10.54 13.27
C ALA A 162 -15.34 -10.07 12.44
N ASN A 163 -15.07 -9.38 11.33
CA ASN A 163 -16.06 -9.00 10.33
C ASN A 163 -15.58 -9.45 8.95
N GLY A 164 -16.18 -10.51 8.41
CA GLY A 164 -15.82 -11.06 7.09
C GLY A 164 -16.08 -10.05 5.98
N GLY A 165 -17.32 -9.56 5.92
CA GLY A 165 -17.73 -8.59 4.90
C GLY A 165 -18.60 -9.27 3.85
N PRO A 166 -18.62 -8.77 2.60
CA PRO A 166 -19.23 -9.50 1.50
C PRO A 166 -18.32 -10.68 1.11
N GLY A 167 -18.84 -11.90 1.12
CA GLY A 167 -17.98 -13.04 0.87
C GLY A 167 -18.61 -14.36 1.28
N ILE A 168 -17.80 -15.41 1.23
CA ILE A 168 -18.00 -16.60 2.06
C ILE A 168 -16.82 -16.66 3.01
N ASP A 169 -17.02 -16.14 4.21
CA ASP A 169 -15.96 -15.87 5.16
C ASP A 169 -15.99 -16.86 6.31
N ARG A 170 -14.81 -17.30 6.73
CA ARG A 170 -14.63 -18.19 7.87
C ARG A 170 -14.03 -17.40 9.02
N CYS A 171 -14.78 -17.31 10.12
CA CYS A 171 -14.32 -16.63 11.33
C CYS A 171 -14.16 -17.63 12.49
N ASP A 172 -13.24 -17.32 13.40
CA ASP A 172 -13.09 -17.94 14.71
C ASP A 172 -12.74 -16.83 15.71
N ALA A 173 -13.77 -16.19 16.28
CA ALA A 173 -13.65 -15.07 17.23
C ALA A 173 -14.84 -15.01 18.21
N GLU A 174 -14.73 -14.22 19.28
CA GLU A 174 -15.83 -14.06 20.24
C GLU A 174 -17.03 -13.31 19.65
N VAL A 175 -16.78 -12.39 18.72
CA VAL A 175 -17.81 -11.67 17.96
C VAL A 175 -17.55 -11.83 16.48
N GLU A 176 -18.51 -12.42 15.77
CA GLU A 176 -18.45 -12.66 14.33
C GLU A 176 -19.58 -11.91 13.62
N ILE A 177 -19.23 -11.15 12.58
CA ILE A 177 -20.13 -10.31 11.79
C ILE A 177 -19.92 -10.67 10.31
N ASN A 178 -20.99 -10.94 9.57
CA ASN A 178 -20.90 -11.36 8.15
C ASN A 178 -19.87 -12.50 7.96
N CYS A 179 -20.00 -13.55 8.77
CA CYS A 179 -19.21 -14.76 8.67
C CYS A 179 -20.15 -15.93 8.40
N GLU A 180 -19.77 -16.80 7.48
CA GLU A 180 -20.53 -17.96 7.04
C GLU A 180 -19.99 -19.26 7.65
N LEU A 181 -20.87 -20.25 7.83
CA LEU A 181 -20.56 -21.57 8.40
C LEU A 181 -20.33 -22.63 7.31
#